data_AF-A0A9X8CN35-F1
#
_entry.id   AF-A0A9X8CN35-F1
#
_cell.length_a   1.000
_cell.length_b   1.000
_cell.length_c   1.000
_cell.angle_alpha   90.00
_cell.angle_beta   90.00
_cell.angle_gamma   90.00
#
_symmetry.space_group_name_H-M   'P 1'
#
loop_
_entity.id
_entity.type
_entity.pdbx_description
1 polymer ?
#
loop_
_entity_poly.entity_id
_entity_poly.type
_entity_poly.pdbx_seq_one_letter_code
_entity_poly.pdbx_strand_id
1 'polypeptide(L)'
;MDTQKRMLKLGIDIALAVLLVGTYMTGHVEPHAHALVALLFVVLLVVHGVVSHRKIVQTTRHVTCKAMNKEARIDCCLGLAMVVFLAIVLVSGGSLMHARMAEGLSFDDTVGTPAFFAHVCGAVLFLLCALAHVWINRERLEKLLHRTDEKD
;
A
#
# COMPACT_ATOMS: atom_id res chain seq x y z
N MET A 1 -3.04 -4.95 -25.34
CA MET A 1 -2.55 -4.04 -24.28
C MET A 1 -1.05 -3.86 -24.50
N ASP A 2 -0.66 -2.71 -25.05
CA ASP A 2 0.69 -2.43 -25.54
C ASP A 2 1.77 -2.66 -24.48
N THR A 3 2.89 -3.22 -24.90
CA THR A 3 4.08 -3.52 -24.08
C THR A 3 4.52 -2.32 -23.24
N GLN A 4 4.37 -1.10 -23.79
CA GLN A 4 4.65 0.16 -23.11
C GLN A 4 3.78 0.40 -21.86
N LYS A 5 2.49 0.03 -21.88
CA LYS A 5 1.60 0.14 -20.71
C LYS A 5 1.95 -0.86 -19.62
N ARG A 6 2.45 -2.05 -20.00
CA ARG A 6 2.92 -3.06 -19.04
C ARG A 6 4.22 -2.62 -18.36
N MET A 7 5.18 -2.10 -19.13
CA MET A 7 6.43 -1.58 -18.57
C MET A 7 6.20 -0.38 -17.65
N LEU A 8 5.32 0.55 -18.02
CA LEU A 8 4.96 1.69 -17.18
C LEU A 8 4.37 1.23 -15.84
N LYS A 9 3.46 0.25 -15.87
CA LYS A 9 2.84 -0.28 -14.66
C LYS A 9 3.86 -0.97 -13.74
N LEU A 10 4.74 -1.80 -14.31
CA LEU A 10 5.81 -2.44 -13.55
C LEU A 10 6.76 -1.41 -12.93
N GLY A 11 7.11 -0.36 -13.67
CA GLY A 11 7.95 0.73 -13.15
C GLY A 11 7.29 1.46 -11.97
N ILE A 12 5.98 1.71 -12.05
CA ILE A 12 5.21 2.30 -10.94
C ILE A 12 5.16 1.36 -9.73
N ASP A 13 4.96 0.05 -9.94
CA ASP A 13 4.93 -0.94 -8.86
C ASP A 13 6.29 -1.04 -8.13
N ILE A 14 7.40 -1.03 -8.89
CA ILE A 14 8.76 -1.02 -8.32
C ILE A 14 9.00 0.28 -7.55
N ALA A 15 8.66 1.43 -8.13
CA ALA A 15 8.83 2.72 -7.49
C ALA A 15 7.99 2.83 -6.20
N LEU A 16 6.77 2.27 -6.17
CA LEU A 16 5.96 2.16 -4.96
C LEU A 16 6.64 1.31 -3.89
N ALA A 17 7.22 0.17 -4.27
CA ALA A 17 7.95 -0.69 -3.33
C ALA A 17 9.19 0.03 -2.75
N VAL A 18 9.96 0.72 -3.60
CA VAL A 18 11.13 1.49 -3.17
C VAL A 18 10.73 2.63 -2.24
N LEU A 19 9.68 3.39 -2.56
CA LEU A 19 9.18 4.47 -1.72
C LEU A 19 8.61 3.94 -0.39
N LEU A 20 7.95 2.77 -0.39
CA LEU A 20 7.48 2.13 0.83
C LEU A 20 8.65 1.76 1.76
N VAL A 21 9.70 1.15 1.21
CA VAL A 21 10.93 0.84 1.96
C VAL A 21 11.60 2.12 2.45
N GLY A 22 11.71 3.14 1.60
CA GLY A 22 12.27 4.44 1.98
C GLY A 22 11.48 5.11 3.12
N THR A 23 10.15 5.04 3.06
CA THR A 23 9.27 5.57 4.12
C THR A 23 9.51 4.83 5.45
N TYR A 24 9.68 3.51 5.41
CA TYR A 24 10.03 2.72 6.60
C TYR A 24 11.40 3.08 7.17
N MET A 25 12.44 3.19 6.33
CA MET A 25 13.80 3.50 6.77
C MET A 25 13.94 4.91 7.35
N THR A 26 13.21 5.88 6.80
CA THR A 26 13.26 7.29 7.22
C THR A 26 12.46 7.57 8.49
N GLY A 27 11.51 6.70 8.86
CA GLY A 27 10.62 6.90 10.01
C GLY A 27 11.34 7.01 11.36
N HIS A 28 12.57 6.51 11.45
CA HIS A 28 13.38 6.54 12.67
C HIS A 28 14.44 7.65 12.71
N VAL A 29 14.72 8.30 11.58
CA VAL A 29 15.91 9.16 11.43
C VAL A 29 15.53 10.64 11.35
N GLU A 30 14.58 10.99 10.47
CA GLU A 30 14.24 12.39 10.23
C GLU A 30 12.77 12.57 9.84
N PRO A 31 11.97 13.33 10.61
CA PRO A 31 10.52 13.41 10.41
C PRO A 31 10.14 14.12 9.10
N HIS A 32 10.95 15.10 8.66
CA HIS A 32 10.69 15.82 7.40
C HIS A 32 10.98 14.94 6.19
N ALA A 33 12.09 14.20 6.20
CA ALA A 33 12.41 13.25 5.15
C ALA A 33 11.35 12.14 5.08
N HIS A 34 10.94 11.59 6.23
CA HIS A 34 9.86 10.60 6.28
C HIS A 34 8.55 11.13 5.68
N ALA A 35 8.11 12.31 6.10
CA ALA A 35 6.88 12.92 5.58
C ALA A 35 6.95 13.18 4.06
N LEU A 36 8.11 13.63 3.56
CA LEU A 36 8.31 13.87 2.13
C LEU A 36 8.24 12.56 1.33
N VAL A 37 8.95 11.52 1.77
CA VAL A 37 8.95 10.21 1.09
C VAL A 37 7.56 9.57 1.16
N ALA A 38 6.87 9.67 2.30
CA ALA A 38 5.49 9.22 2.46
C ALA A 38 4.52 9.96 1.52
N LEU A 39 4.69 11.29 1.35
CA LEU A 39 3.87 12.06 0.43
C LEU A 39 4.09 11.62 -1.02
N LEU A 40 5.36 11.42 -1.43
CA LEU A 40 5.70 10.89 -2.75
C LEU A 40 5.09 9.50 -2.99
N PHE A 41 5.14 8.63 -1.97
CA PHE A 41 4.49 7.32 -2.00
C PHE A 41 2.99 7.44 -2.26
N VAL A 42 2.28 8.32 -1.54
CA VAL A 42 0.84 8.53 -1.70
C VAL A 42 0.49 9.04 -3.10
N VAL A 43 1.22 10.05 -3.59
CA VAL A 43 1.00 10.59 -4.93
C VAL A 43 1.16 9.50 -5.99
N LEU A 44 2.22 8.70 -5.88
CA LEU A 44 2.46 7.60 -6.82
C LEU A 44 1.37 6.52 -6.71
N LEU A 45 0.87 6.26 -5.51
CA LEU A 45 -0.21 5.28 -5.28
C LEU A 45 -1.52 5.75 -5.92
N VAL A 46 -1.83 7.04 -5.83
CA VAL A 46 -2.98 7.65 -6.52
C VAL A 46 -2.82 7.51 -8.04
N VAL A 47 -1.63 7.82 -8.58
CA VAL A 47 -1.35 7.62 -10.01
C VAL A 47 -1.53 6.15 -10.40
N HIS A 48 -1.02 5.21 -9.62
CA HIS A 48 -1.20 3.78 -9.85
C HIS A 48 -2.69 3.39 -9.86
N GLY A 49 -3.48 3.94 -8.94
CA GLY A 49 -4.94 3.77 -8.89
C GLY A 49 -5.63 4.30 -10.14
N VAL A 50 -5.29 5.51 -10.59
CA VAL A 50 -5.85 6.13 -11.81
C VAL A 50 -5.49 5.32 -13.06
N VAL A 51 -4.22 4.91 -13.18
CA VAL A 51 -3.76 4.06 -14.30
C VAL A 51 -4.46 2.70 -14.28
N SER A 52 -4.71 2.15 -13.09
CA SER A 52 -5.36 0.86 -12.89
C SER A 52 -6.89 0.92 -12.82
N HIS A 53 -7.53 2.09 -12.94
CA HIS A 53 -8.96 2.26 -12.64
C HIS A 53 -9.86 1.32 -13.44
N ARG A 54 -9.58 1.09 -14.74
CA ARG A 54 -10.37 0.16 -15.57
C ARG A 54 -10.31 -1.26 -15.04
N LYS A 55 -9.13 -1.70 -14.59
CA LYS A 55 -8.93 -3.02 -13.99
C LYS A 55 -9.66 -3.11 -12.65
N ILE A 56 -9.56 -2.07 -11.82
CA ILE A 56 -10.26 -2.00 -10.53
C ILE A 56 -11.77 -2.10 -10.74
N VAL A 57 -12.35 -1.29 -11.63
CA VAL A 57 -13.80 -1.31 -11.95
C VAL A 57 -14.24 -2.68 -12.46
N GLN A 58 -13.46 -3.32 -13.33
CA GLN A 58 -13.75 -4.68 -13.81
C GLN A 58 -13.71 -5.71 -12.68
N THR A 59 -12.71 -5.66 -11.81
CA THR A 59 -12.60 -6.55 -10.64
C THR A 59 -13.77 -6.33 -9.68
N THR A 60 -14.11 -5.08 -9.36
CA THR A 60 -15.26 -4.73 -8.50
C THR A 60 -16.58 -5.23 -9.09
N ARG A 61 -16.78 -5.08 -10.41
CA ARG A 61 -17.98 -5.61 -11.09
C ARG A 61 -18.03 -7.13 -11.11
N HIS A 62 -16.87 -7.80 -11.16
CA HIS A 62 -16.81 -9.25 -11.07
C HIS A 62 -17.12 -9.76 -9.65
N VAL A 63 -16.65 -9.02 -8.62
CA VAL A 63 -16.97 -9.27 -7.20
C VAL A 63 -18.47 -9.19 -6.94
N THR A 64 -19.17 -8.23 -7.54
CA THR A 64 -20.63 -8.07 -7.35
C THR A 64 -21.49 -9.07 -8.13
N CYS A 65 -20.94 -9.77 -9.12
CA CYS A 65 -21.73 -10.62 -10.03
C CYS A 65 -21.49 -12.14 -9.93
N LYS A 66 -20.48 -12.66 -9.21
CA LYS A 66 -20.17 -14.11 -9.22
C LYS A 66 -19.49 -14.64 -7.96
N ALA A 67 -19.63 -15.95 -7.72
CA ALA A 67 -18.90 -16.71 -6.71
C ALA A 67 -17.38 -16.62 -6.96
N MET A 68 -16.68 -15.79 -6.19
CA MET A 68 -15.23 -15.65 -6.24
C MET A 68 -14.55 -16.82 -5.56
N ASN A 69 -13.45 -17.30 -6.14
CA ASN A 69 -12.54 -18.20 -5.45
C ASN A 69 -12.01 -17.53 -4.17
N LYS A 70 -11.84 -18.33 -3.11
CA LYS A 70 -11.43 -17.88 -1.77
C LYS A 70 -10.19 -16.97 -1.80
N GLU A 71 -9.18 -17.33 -2.59
CA GLU A 71 -7.94 -16.55 -2.74
C GLU A 71 -8.19 -15.14 -3.28
N ALA A 72 -9.00 -14.99 -4.33
CA ALA A 72 -9.32 -13.68 -4.91
C ALA A 72 -10.13 -12.81 -3.93
N ARG A 73 -10.95 -13.44 -3.10
CA ARG A 73 -11.73 -12.74 -2.07
C ARG A 73 -10.81 -12.20 -0.97
N ILE A 74 -9.87 -13.02 -0.51
CA ILE A 74 -8.85 -12.62 0.46
C ILE A 74 -8.02 -11.46 -0.10
N ASP A 75 -7.56 -11.56 -1.35
CA ASP A 75 -6.78 -10.51 -2.00
C ASP A 75 -7.53 -9.17 -2.09
N CYS A 76 -8.82 -9.20 -2.43
CA CYS A 76 -9.66 -8.00 -2.41
C CYS A 76 -9.86 -7.41 -1.01
N CYS A 77 -10.05 -8.27 0.01
CA CYS A 77 -10.14 -7.83 1.40
C CYS A 77 -8.82 -7.19 1.88
N LEU A 78 -7.68 -7.75 1.50
CA LEU A 78 -6.36 -7.17 1.77
C LEU A 78 -6.22 -5.81 1.10
N GLY A 79 -6.63 -5.69 -0.17
CA GLY A 79 -6.68 -4.42 -0.89
C GLY A 79 -7.47 -3.35 -0.14
N LEU A 80 -8.68 -3.69 0.32
CA LEU A 80 -9.51 -2.77 1.09
C LEU A 80 -8.86 -2.42 2.44
N ALA A 81 -8.31 -3.41 3.14
CA ALA A 81 -7.64 -3.20 4.42
C ALA A 81 -6.42 -2.27 4.27
N MET A 82 -5.61 -2.43 3.23
CA MET A 82 -4.50 -1.52 2.93
C MET A 82 -4.98 -0.08 2.72
N VAL A 83 -6.10 0.14 2.01
CA VAL A 83 -6.66 1.48 1.84
C VAL A 83 -7.09 2.10 3.17
N VAL A 84 -7.74 1.31 4.04
CA VAL A 84 -8.17 1.76 5.37
C VAL A 84 -6.97 2.09 6.26
N PHE A 85 -5.98 1.20 6.33
CA PHE A 85 -4.77 1.44 7.13
C PHE A 85 -3.96 2.63 6.60
N LEU A 86 -3.88 2.80 5.28
CA LEU A 86 -3.25 3.98 4.70
C LEU A 86 -3.97 5.27 5.14
N ALA A 87 -5.30 5.31 5.12
CA ALA A 87 -6.05 6.47 5.59
C ALA A 87 -5.77 6.76 7.08
N ILE A 88 -5.73 5.73 7.92
CA ILE A 88 -5.38 5.86 9.35
C ILE A 88 -3.97 6.45 9.50
N VAL A 89 -2.98 5.91 8.78
CA VAL A 89 -1.57 6.36 8.84
C VAL A 89 -1.44 7.80 8.36
N LEU A 90 -2.17 8.22 7.32
CA LEU A 90 -2.13 9.59 6.83
C LEU A 90 -2.76 10.60 7.79
N VAL A 91 -3.94 10.28 8.34
CA VAL A 91 -4.61 11.17 9.29
C VAL A 91 -3.81 11.30 10.57
N SER A 92 -3.34 10.17 11.12
CA SER A 92 -2.50 10.16 12.33
C SER A 92 -1.15 10.83 12.10
N GLY A 93 -0.49 10.58 10.96
CA GLY A 93 0.80 11.18 10.61
C GLY A 93 0.69 12.69 10.41
N GLY A 94 -0.37 13.15 9.75
CA GLY A 94 -0.68 14.58 9.62
C GLY A 94 -0.93 15.24 10.97
N SER A 95 -1.66 14.60 11.87
CA SER A 95 -1.88 15.09 13.24
C SER A 95 -0.57 15.18 14.04
N LEU A 96 0.29 14.17 13.95
CA LEU A 96 1.61 14.18 14.61
C LEU A 96 2.52 15.27 14.04
N MET A 97 2.53 15.46 12.72
CA MET A 97 3.25 16.56 12.10
C MET A 97 2.71 17.92 12.54
N HIS A 98 1.39 18.08 12.62
CA HIS A 98 0.78 19.32 13.09
C HIS A 98 1.21 19.64 14.53
N ALA A 99 1.09 18.67 15.44
CA ALA A 99 1.50 18.84 16.82
C ALA A 99 2.99 19.21 16.95
N ARG A 100 3.86 18.62 16.14
CA ARG A 100 5.30 18.93 16.16
C ARG A 100 5.65 20.28 15.51
N MET A 101 4.98 20.63 14.43
CA MET A 101 5.33 21.80 13.61
C MET A 101 4.60 23.08 14.01
N ALA A 102 3.32 22.96 14.39
CA ALA A 102 2.48 24.09 14.76
C ALA A 102 2.49 24.34 16.28
N GLU A 103 2.50 23.28 17.09
CA GLU A 103 2.47 23.39 18.55
C GLU A 103 3.87 23.26 19.18
N GLY A 104 4.89 22.93 18.38
CA GLY A 104 6.28 22.84 18.82
C GLY A 104 6.58 21.66 19.74
N LEU A 105 5.69 20.64 19.79
CA LEU A 105 5.90 19.46 20.62
C LEU A 105 7.12 18.66 20.16
N SER A 106 7.87 18.14 21.13
CA SER A 106 8.97 17.22 20.83
C SER A 106 8.44 15.85 20.39
N PHE A 107 9.32 14.99 19.88
CA PHE A 107 8.93 13.62 19.56
C PHE A 107 8.43 12.88 20.82
N ASP A 108 9.15 13.02 21.93
CA ASP A 108 8.82 12.34 23.19
C ASP A 108 7.46 12.75 23.74
N ASP A 109 7.07 14.02 23.54
CA ASP A 109 5.74 14.51 23.94
C ASP A 109 4.60 13.87 23.13
N THR A 110 4.89 13.43 21.90
CA THR A 110 3.90 12.76 21.04
C THR A 110 3.85 11.26 21.25
N VAL A 111 4.90 10.67 21.85
CA VAL A 111 4.94 9.24 22.17
C VAL A 111 3.87 8.94 23.22
N GLY A 112 3.09 7.88 22.97
CA GLY A 112 2.00 7.49 23.86
C GLY A 112 0.65 8.17 23.57
N THR A 113 0.62 9.17 22.68
CA THR A 113 -0.65 9.73 22.22
C THR A 113 -1.46 8.72 21.39
N PRO A 114 -2.80 8.82 21.37
CA PRO A 114 -3.63 7.96 20.50
C PRO A 114 -3.23 8.06 19.03
N ALA A 115 -2.82 9.25 18.56
CA ALA A 115 -2.36 9.47 17.20
C ALA A 115 -1.07 8.69 16.91
N PHE A 116 -0.11 8.68 17.84
CA PHE A 116 1.12 7.90 17.71
C PHE A 116 0.84 6.40 17.61
N PHE A 117 0.01 5.86 18.50
CA PHE A 117 -0.35 4.44 18.45
C PHE A 117 -1.10 4.09 17.17
N ALA A 118 -2.06 4.91 16.75
CA ALA A 118 -2.79 4.70 15.50
C ALA A 118 -1.85 4.69 14.29
N HIS A 119 -0.86 5.59 14.27
CA HIS A 119 0.12 5.68 13.20
C HIS A 119 1.02 4.44 13.13
N VAL A 120 1.64 4.06 14.25
CA VAL A 120 2.56 2.91 14.30
C VAL A 120 1.82 1.60 14.03
N CYS A 121 0.69 1.36 14.71
CA CYS A 121 -0.11 0.16 14.49
C CYS A 121 -0.64 0.11 13.05
N GLY A 122 -1.14 1.23 12.52
CA GLY A 122 -1.61 1.33 11.14
C GLY A 122 -0.51 1.02 10.13
N ALA A 123 0.70 1.55 10.35
CA ALA A 123 1.84 1.32 9.47
C ALA A 123 2.30 -0.14 9.48
N VAL A 124 2.36 -0.78 10.65
CA VAL A 124 2.69 -2.20 10.78
C VAL A 124 1.65 -3.07 10.10
N LEU A 125 0.35 -2.82 10.33
CA LEU A 125 -0.73 -3.57 9.72
C LEU A 125 -0.78 -3.38 8.19
N PHE A 126 -0.54 -2.15 7.71
CA PHE A 126 -0.39 -1.88 6.28
C PHE A 126 0.72 -2.72 5.67
N LEU A 127 1.90 -2.76 6.30
CA LEU A 127 3.05 -3.53 5.82
C LEU A 127 2.74 -5.03 5.78
N LEU A 128 2.11 -5.59 6.82
CA LEU A 128 1.70 -6.99 6.85
C LEU A 128 0.71 -7.31 5.73
N CYS A 129 -0.27 -6.43 5.49
CA CYS A 129 -1.19 -6.59 4.36
C CYS A 129 -0.48 -6.52 3.01
N ALA A 130 0.49 -5.60 2.83
CA ALA A 130 1.25 -5.48 1.60
C ALA A 130 2.10 -6.74 1.32
N LEU A 131 2.77 -7.29 2.35
CA LEU A 131 3.52 -8.53 2.24
C LEU A 131 2.63 -9.71 1.89
N ALA A 132 1.48 -9.84 2.55
CA ALA A 132 0.52 -10.90 2.25
C ALA A 132 -0.09 -10.76 0.84
N HIS A 133 -0.33 -9.54 0.37
CA HIS A 133 -0.78 -9.27 -1.00
C HIS A 133 0.25 -9.71 -2.04
N VAL A 134 1.54 -9.42 -1.81
CA VAL A 134 2.64 -9.88 -2.67
C VAL A 134 2.74 -11.41 -2.64
N TRP A 135 2.64 -12.03 -1.46
CA TRP A 135 2.72 -13.49 -1.30
C TRP A 135 1.61 -14.22 -2.07
N ILE A 136 0.35 -13.80 -1.92
CA ILE A 136 -0.79 -14.39 -2.63
C ILE A 136 -0.62 -14.23 -4.15
N ASN A 137 -0.17 -13.06 -4.60
CA ASN A 137 0.09 -12.83 -6.02
C ASN A 137 1.24 -13.68 -6.57
N ARG A 138 2.29 -13.92 -5.76
CA ARG A 138 3.38 -14.83 -6.11
C ARG A 138 2.91 -16.27 -6.26
N GLU A 139 2.20 -16.82 -5.27
CA GLU A 139 1.66 -18.19 -5.35
C GLU A 139 0.74 -18.35 -6.57
N ARG A 140 -0.04 -17.32 -6.88
CA ARG A 140 -0.91 -17.31 -8.06
C ARG A 140 -0.11 -17.31 -9.36
N LEU A 141 1.02 -16.59 -9.41
CA LEU A 141 1.90 -16.59 -10.57
C LEU A 141 2.58 -17.97 -10.74
N GLU A 142 3.08 -18.56 -9.66
CA GLU A 142 3.71 -19.89 -9.66
C GLU A 142 2.72 -20.99 -10.10
N LYS A 143 1.48 -20.98 -9.59
CA LYS A 143 0.40 -21.89 -10.03
C LYS A 143 0.05 -21.72 -11.51
N LEU A 144 0.10 -20.50 -12.05
CA LEU A 144 -0.18 -20.24 -13.46
C LEU A 144 0.95 -20.72 -14.36
N LEU A 145 2.21 -20.58 -13.92
CA LEU A 145 3.39 -21.04 -14.66
C LEU A 145 3.50 -22.57 -14.69
N HIS A 146 3.25 -23.26 -13.57
CA HIS A 146 3.25 -24.73 -13.55
C HIS A 146 2.14 -25.35 -14.41
N ARG A 147 0.99 -24.68 -14.51
CA ARG A 147 -0.13 -25.16 -15.33
C ARG A 147 0.10 -24.99 -16.84
N THR A 148 1.08 -24.16 -17.23
CA THR A 148 1.54 -24.06 -18.61
C THR A 148 2.55 -25.15 -18.97
N ASP A 149 3.36 -25.65 -18.01
CA ASP A 149 4.29 -26.77 -18.25
C ASP A 149 3.59 -28.13 -18.35
N GLU A 150 2.40 -28.32 -17.75
CA GLU A 150 1.62 -29.57 -17.88
C GLU A 150 0.83 -29.68 -19.20
N LYS A 151 0.97 -28.72 -20.12
CA LYS A 151 0.20 -28.65 -21.37
C LYS A 151 1.02 -28.74 -22.66
N ASP A 152 2.31 -29.02 -22.55
CA ASP A 152 3.17 -29.43 -23.67
C ASP A 152 3.45 -30.93 -23.62
#